data_AF-A0A960CKI8-F1
#
_entry.id   AF-A0A960CKI8-F1
#
_cell.length_a   1.000
_cell.length_b   1.000
_cell.length_c   1.000
_cell.angle_alpha   90.00
_cell.angle_beta   90.00
_cell.angle_gamma   90.00
#
_symmetry.space_group_name_H-M   'P 1'
#
loop_
_entity.id
_entity.type
_entity.pdbx_description
1 polymer ?
#
loop_
_entity_poly.entity_id
_entity_poly.type
_entity_poly.pdbx_seq_one_letter_code
_entity_poly.pdbx_strand_id
1 'polypeptide(L)' 'MHDAVQAQRLADIRRAHGNMRQADVAALMGVSQARVSKLESGDLSHTELGTLQSYVAAIGGQLRIVAEFDERTVELTE' A
#
# COMPACT_ATOMS: atom_id res chain seq x y z
N MET A 1 -21.05 8.78 -7.87
CA MET A 1 -19.72 9.36 -7.65
C MET A 1 -18.78 8.17 -7.51
N HIS A 2 -18.11 7.77 -8.59
CA HIS A 2 -17.01 6.82 -8.48
C HIS A 2 -15.88 7.58 -7.79
N ASP A 3 -15.52 7.19 -6.56
CA ASP A 3 -14.31 7.69 -5.92
C ASP A 3 -13.16 7.35 -6.86
N ALA A 4 -12.56 8.37 -7.48
CA ALA A 4 -11.47 8.18 -8.41
C ALA A 4 -10.28 7.59 -7.63
N VAL A 5 -10.04 6.30 -7.78
CA VAL A 5 -8.86 5.64 -7.25
C VAL A 5 -7.66 6.22 -7.99
N GLN A 6 -6.99 7.22 -7.40
CA GLN A 6 -5.73 7.69 -7.94
C GLN A 6 -4.67 6.61 -7.70
N ALA A 7 -4.11 6.10 -8.79
CA ALA A 7 -2.97 5.20 -8.75
C ALA A 7 -1.74 5.99 -8.27
N GLN A 8 -1.55 6.07 -6.95
CA GLN A 8 -0.40 6.70 -6.34
C GLN A 8 0.65 5.65 -5.99
N ARG A 9 1.93 5.94 -6.25
CA ARG A 9 3.02 5.04 -5.82
C ARG A 9 3.08 4.99 -4.29
N LEU A 10 3.38 3.82 -3.73
CA LEU A 10 3.53 3.62 -2.27
C LEU A 10 4.53 4.59 -1.63
N ALA A 11 5.59 4.95 -2.37
CA ALA A 11 6.59 5.91 -1.94
C ALA A 11 6.01 7.31 -1.70
N ASP A 12 5.05 7.73 -2.53
CA ASP A 12 4.44 9.05 -2.40
C ASP A 12 3.44 9.08 -1.25
N ILE A 13 2.68 7.99 -1.07
CA ILE A 13 1.79 7.80 0.10
C ILE A 13 2.59 7.89 1.40
N ARG A 14 3.73 7.19 1.50
CA ARG A 14 4.62 7.28 2.67
C ARG A 14 5.14 8.70 2.90
N ARG A 15 5.54 9.40 1.84
CA ARG A 15 6.06 10.78 1.95
C ARG A 15 5.00 11.76 2.43
N ALA A 16 3.75 11.60 1.98
CA ALA A 16 2.63 12.41 2.43
C ALA A 16 2.34 12.22 3.93
N HIS A 17 2.61 11.04 4.47
CA HIS A 17 2.47 10.74 5.90
C HIS A 17 3.75 11.07 6.70
N GLY A 18 3.96 12.36 6.95
CA GLY A 18 4.84 12.83 8.04
C GLY A 18 6.35 12.66 7.82
N ASN A 19 6.83 12.66 6.58
CA ASN A 19 8.25 12.46 6.24
C ASN A 19 8.84 11.10 6.70
N MET A 20 8.02 10.07 6.87
CA MET A 20 8.51 8.72 7.22
C MET A 20 9.50 8.21 6.19
N ARG A 21 10.64 7.69 6.65
CA ARG A 21 11.66 7.06 5.81
C ARG A 21 11.30 5.59 5.58
N GLN A 22 11.87 5.00 4.54
CA GLN A 22 11.70 3.56 4.28
C GLN A 22 12.20 2.70 5.44
N ALA A 23 13.22 3.16 6.17
CA ALA A 23 13.74 2.49 7.36
C ALA A 23 12.73 2.44 8.51
N ASP A 24 11.91 3.48 8.66
CA ASP A 24 10.90 3.56 9.72
C ASP A 24 9.77 2.56 9.44
N VAL A 25 9.29 2.53 8.20
CA VAL A 25 8.31 1.51 7.75
C VAL A 25 8.86 0.11 7.92
N ALA A 26 10.11 -0.11 7.52
CA ALA A 26 10.77 -1.41 7.65
C ALA A 26 10.83 -1.89 9.10
N ALA A 27 11.15 -0.99 10.03
CA ALA A 27 11.17 -1.29 11.46
C ALA A 27 9.77 -1.66 11.98
N LEU A 28 8.73 -0.92 11.58
CA LEU A 28 7.34 -1.20 11.97
C LEU A 28 6.81 -2.52 11.38
N MET A 29 7.24 -2.87 10.17
CA MET A 29 6.88 -4.13 9.51
C MET A 29 7.75 -5.32 9.95
N GLY A 30 8.84 -5.10 10.69
CA GLY A 30 9.79 -6.15 11.06
C GLY A 30 10.54 -6.76 9.86
N VAL A 31 10.75 -5.98 8.79
CA VAL A 31 11.45 -6.42 7.56
C VAL A 31 12.68 -5.55 7.29
N SER A 32 13.48 -5.91 6.29
CA SER A 32 14.60 -5.08 5.87
C SER A 32 14.15 -3.84 5.08
N GLN A 33 14.88 -2.73 5.19
CA GLN A 33 14.65 -1.56 4.35
C GLN A 33 14.75 -1.88 2.85
N ALA A 34 15.62 -2.83 2.47
CA ALA A 34 15.70 -3.32 1.10
C ALA A 34 14.40 -3.97 0.62
N ARG A 35 13.65 -4.68 1.51
CA ARG A 35 12.33 -5.23 1.18
C ARG A 35 11.30 -4.13 0.97
N VAL A 36 11.31 -3.08 1.80
CA VAL A 36 10.46 -1.89 1.60
C VAL A 36 10.80 -1.15 0.31
N SER A 37 12.08 -0.97 0.00
CA SER A 37 12.51 -0.34 -1.26
C SER A 37 12.01 -1.13 -2.46
N LYS A 38 12.13 -2.47 -2.45
CA LYS A 38 11.62 -3.33 -3.53
C LYS A 38 10.11 -3.25 -3.66
N LEU A 39 9.39 -3.15 -2.55
CA LEU A 39 7.94 -2.97 -2.53
C LEU A 39 7.52 -1.63 -3.17
N GLU A 40 8.24 -0.55 -2.86
CA GLU A 40 7.96 0.78 -3.40
C GLU A 40 8.42 0.97 -4.86
N SER A 41 9.47 0.27 -5.29
CA SER A 41 10.01 0.35 -6.65
C SER A 41 9.49 -0.73 -7.59
N GLY A 42 8.95 -1.82 -7.05
CA GLY A 42 8.60 -3.03 -7.77
C GLY A 42 7.20 -3.01 -8.35
N ASP A 43 6.90 -4.05 -9.11
CA ASP A 43 5.57 -4.29 -9.66
C ASP A 43 4.64 -4.82 -8.55
N LEU A 44 3.58 -4.07 -8.25
CA LEU A 44 2.56 -4.44 -7.28
C LEU A 44 1.79 -5.70 -7.71
N SER A 45 1.83 -6.06 -9.00
CA SER A 45 1.13 -7.23 -9.57
C SER A 45 1.54 -8.56 -8.92
N HIS A 46 2.77 -8.65 -8.39
CA HIS A 46 3.31 -9.86 -7.77
C HIS A 46 3.46 -9.74 -6.24
N THR A 47 2.98 -8.65 -5.66
CA THR A 47 3.06 -8.44 -4.22
C THR A 47 1.89 -9.10 -3.52
N GLU A 48 2.18 -9.88 -2.48
CA GLU A 48 1.14 -10.47 -1.61
C GLU A 48 0.31 -9.36 -0.94
N LEU A 49 -1.02 -9.50 -0.98
CA LEU A 49 -1.95 -8.54 -0.36
C LEU A 49 -1.66 -8.31 1.12
N GLY A 50 -1.25 -9.35 1.86
CA GLY A 50 -0.85 -9.23 3.26
C GLY A 50 0.41 -8.36 3.48
N THR A 51 1.34 -8.34 2.52
CA THR A 51 2.50 -7.43 2.57
C THR A 51 2.05 -5.98 2.37
N LEU A 52 1.14 -5.73 1.42
CA LEU A 52 0.53 -4.40 1.19
C LEU A 52 -0.25 -3.94 2.42
N GLN A 53 -1.04 -4.82 3.03
CA GLN A 53 -1.81 -4.52 4.24
C GLN A 53 -0.88 -4.12 5.39
N SER A 54 0.19 -4.90 5.61
CA SER A 54 1.18 -4.61 6.66
C SER A 54 1.91 -3.29 6.43
N TYR A 55 2.24 -2.96 5.18
CA TYR A 55 2.85 -1.69 4.81
C TYR A 55 1.91 -0.51 5.08
N VAL A 56 0.65 -0.62 4.65
CA VAL A 56 -0.36 0.43 4.86
C VAL A 56 -0.66 0.59 6.35
N ALA A 57 -0.72 -0.49 7.11
CA ALA A 57 -0.86 -0.44 8.57
C ALA A 57 0.34 0.23 9.26
N ALA A 58 1.56 -0.03 8.78
CA ALA A 58 2.78 0.59 9.32
C ALA A 58 2.81 2.11 9.13
N ILE A 59 2.17 2.65 8.09
CA ILE A 59 2.02 4.11 7.91
C ILE A 59 0.76 4.68 8.61
N GLY A 60 0.03 3.85 9.36
CA GLY A 60 -1.19 4.22 10.10
C GLY A 60 -2.47 4.25 9.24
N GLY A 61 -2.44 3.67 8.04
CA GLY A 61 -3.59 3.56 7.15
C GLY A 61 -4.31 2.22 7.25
N GLN A 62 -5.38 2.09 6.47
CA GLN A 62 -6.11 0.83 6.26
C GLN A 62 -6.15 0.51 4.77
N LEU A 63 -5.76 -0.71 4.40
CA LEU A 63 -5.84 -1.17 3.02
C LEU A 63 -7.28 -1.57 2.72
N ARG A 64 -7.89 -0.95 1.71
CA ARG A 64 -9.16 -1.38 1.12
C ARG A 64 -8.88 -1.91 -0.28
N ILE A 65 -9.35 -3.12 -0.57
CA ILE A 65 -9.19 -3.73 -1.87
C ILE A 65 -10.53 -3.64 -2.59
N VAL A 66 -10.52 -3.06 -3.77
CA VAL A 66 -11.73 -2.79 -4.54
C VAL A 66 -11.59 -3.44 -5.91
N ALA A 67 -12.56 -4.28 -6.26
CA ALA A 67 -12.71 -4.83 -7.59
C ALA A 67 -13.76 -4.02 -8.36
N GLU A 68 -13.33 -3.37 -9.44
CA GLU A 68 -14.22 -2.63 -10.33
C GLU A 68 -14.67 -3.52 -11.49
N PHE A 69 -15.98 -3.54 -11.73
CA PHE A 69 -16.64 -4.14 -12.88
C PHE A 69 -17.48 -3.06 -13.56
N ASP A 70 -17.79 -3.24 -14.85
CA ASP A 70 -18.49 -2.24 -15.67
C ASP A 70 -19.74 -1.64 -15.02
N GLU A 71 -20.51 -2.43 -14.27
CA GLU A 71 -21.77 -2.00 -13.64
C GLU A 71 -21.71 -1.94 -12.11
N ARG A 72 -20.62 -2.38 -11.48
CA ARG A 72 -20.54 -2.44 -10.02
C ARG A 72 -19.11 -2.41 -9.49
N THR A 73 -18.99 -1.84 -8.30
CA THR A 73 -17.77 -1.86 -7.51
C THR A 73 -17.99 -2.77 -6.31
N VAL A 74 -17.09 -3.75 -6.11
CA VAL A 74 -17.16 -4.69 -4.99
C VAL A 74 -15.93 -4.49 -4.11
N GLU A 75 -16.14 -4.15 -2.85
CA GLU A 75 -15.07 -4.16 -1.86
C GLU A 75 -14.78 -5.60 -1.43
N LEU A 76 -13.52 -6.01 -1.54
CA LEU A 76 -13.05 -7.31 -1.09
C LEU A 76 -12.67 -7.17 0.39
N THR A 77 -13.57 -7.62 1.25
CA THR A 77 -13.32 -7.80 2.68
C THR A 77 -12.97 -9.27 2.93
N GLU A 78 -11.87 -9.53 3.62
CA GLU A 78 -11.64 -10.85 4.25
C GLU A 78 -12.56 -11.06 5.46
#